data_AF-A0A1D1ZE11-F1
#
_entry.id   AF-A0A1D1ZE11-F1
#
_cell.length_a   1.000
_cell.length_b   1.000
_cell.length_c   1.000
_cell.angle_alpha   90.00
_cell.angle_beta   90.00
_cell.angle_gamma   90.00
#
_symmetry.space_group_name_H-M   'P 1'
#
loop_
_entity.id
_entity.type
_entity.pdbx_description
1 polymer ?
#
loop_
_entity_poly.entity_id
_entity_poly.type
_entity_poly.pdbx_seq_one_letter_code
_entity_poly.pdbx_strand_id
1 'polypeptide(L)'
;GGGGGGGAARMSGVDMTAMFDKAKELDQLKKDQEDVLTEINKIHKKLQTTQDMGEKSVDTMLLKLRSLYVRAKELSENEVSASTMLMAQLDALSHAGMSATQRKKIEVSEQKKKRMKSDMDVSRVPSAAIRSQIDPTSLIGEQVAARVTEDAEKTEWFVVKVMNFDREAKEFEVLDEEPGDDEEPKKYKLHMSHIIPFPKKGDLSNTSDYPAGKHVLAVYPGTTALYKATVVQNHLRKLFAGV
;
A
#
# COMPACT_ATOMS: atom_id res chain seq x y z
N GLY A 1 -56.45 -16.53 19.93
CA GLY A 1 -55.45 -15.94 20.84
C GLY A 1 -54.17 -16.74 20.74
N GLY A 2 -53.02 -16.07 20.79
CA GLY A 2 -51.70 -16.71 20.91
C GLY A 2 -50.72 -16.33 19.80
N GLY A 3 -50.08 -15.16 19.93
CA GLY A 3 -48.80 -14.86 19.27
C GLY A 3 -47.71 -15.83 19.78
N GLY A 4 -46.69 -16.18 19.02
CA GLY A 4 -45.83 -15.27 18.29
C GLY A 4 -44.66 -14.86 19.19
N GLY A 5 -43.68 -15.75 19.35
CA GLY A 5 -42.49 -15.55 20.18
C GLY A 5 -41.23 -15.96 19.43
N GLY A 6 -40.95 -15.30 18.30
CA GLY A 6 -39.67 -15.41 17.61
C GLY A 6 -38.63 -14.53 18.29
N GLY A 7 -37.74 -15.13 19.06
CA GLY A 7 -36.53 -14.48 19.54
C GLY A 7 -35.55 -14.29 18.38
N ALA A 8 -35.64 -13.17 17.67
CA ALA A 8 -34.63 -12.75 16.71
C ALA A 8 -33.47 -12.11 17.48
N ALA A 9 -32.41 -12.88 17.71
CA ALA A 9 -31.10 -12.37 18.10
C ALA A 9 -30.62 -11.39 17.01
N ARG A 10 -30.72 -10.09 17.31
CA ARG A 10 -30.10 -9.02 16.52
C ARG A 10 -28.61 -9.02 16.80
N MET A 11 -27.85 -9.85 16.08
CA MET A 11 -26.39 -9.72 16.00
C MET A 11 -26.03 -9.37 14.56
N SER A 12 -25.77 -8.08 14.32
CA SER A 12 -24.84 -7.55 13.29
C SER A 12 -25.09 -6.06 13.06
N GLY A 13 -24.95 -5.25 14.11
CA GLY A 13 -24.56 -3.85 13.92
C GLY A 13 -23.05 -3.82 14.03
N VAL A 14 -22.34 -3.54 12.94
CA VAL A 14 -20.91 -3.25 13.06
C VAL A 14 -20.76 -2.03 13.95
N ASP A 15 -20.06 -2.18 15.07
CA ASP A 15 -19.84 -1.11 16.02
C ASP A 15 -18.69 -0.22 15.53
N MET A 16 -19.05 0.74 14.67
CA MET A 16 -18.12 1.73 14.12
C MET A 16 -17.40 2.53 15.22
N THR A 17 -18.01 2.65 16.41
CA THR A 17 -17.40 3.32 17.57
C THR A 17 -16.21 2.51 18.07
N ALA A 18 -16.41 1.20 18.28
CA ALA A 18 -15.36 0.29 18.71
C ALA A 18 -14.20 0.22 17.70
N MET A 19 -14.49 0.31 16.40
CA MET A 19 -13.49 0.37 15.34
C MET A 19 -12.62 1.64 15.45
N PHE A 20 -13.25 2.79 15.67
CA PHE A 20 -12.54 4.07 15.81
C PHE A 20 -11.69 4.13 17.08
N ASP A 21 -12.19 3.58 18.19
CA ASP A 21 -11.42 3.49 19.43
C ASP A 21 -10.20 2.57 19.26
N LYS A 22 -10.34 1.47 18.52
CA LYS A 22 -9.20 0.58 18.21
C LYS A 22 -8.18 1.23 17.28
N ALA A 23 -8.63 2.07 16.34
CA ALA A 23 -7.72 2.86 15.50
C ALA A 23 -6.90 3.87 16.33
N LYS A 24 -7.54 4.55 17.29
CA LYS A 24 -6.83 5.44 18.23
C LYS A 24 -5.83 4.68 19.09
N GLU A 25 -6.18 3.47 19.53
CA GLU A 25 -5.28 2.61 20.29
C GLU A 25 -4.04 2.25 19.47
N LEU A 26 -4.19 1.96 18.16
CA LEU A 26 -3.05 1.73 17.26
C LEU A 26 -2.15 2.96 17.12
N ASP A 27 -2.73 4.15 16.97
CA ASP A 27 -1.94 5.39 16.92
C ASP A 27 -1.18 5.64 18.23
N GLN A 28 -1.80 5.33 19.37
CA GLN A 28 -1.14 5.42 20.68
C GLN A 28 -0.02 4.39 20.83
N LEU A 29 -0.25 3.14 20.40
CA LEU A 29 0.76 2.08 20.44
C LEU A 29 1.98 2.44 19.59
N LYS A 30 1.78 3.04 18.40
CA LYS A 30 2.88 3.52 17.56
C LYS A 30 3.72 4.60 18.25
N LYS A 31 3.07 5.56 18.90
CA LYS A 31 3.75 6.60 19.67
C LYS A 31 4.55 6.00 20.83
N ASP A 32 3.95 5.08 21.58
CA ASP A 32 4.61 4.41 22.69
C ASP A 32 5.82 3.57 22.22
N GLN A 33 5.74 2.94 21.05
CA GLN A 33 6.87 2.22 20.45
C GLN A 33 8.00 3.17 20.04
N GLU A 34 7.70 4.34 19.48
CA GLU A 34 8.69 5.37 19.16
C GLU A 34 9.39 5.89 20.43
N ASP A 35 8.63 6.14 21.49
CA ASP A 35 9.17 6.56 22.80
C ASP A 35 10.08 5.48 23.41
N VAL A 36 9.72 4.19 23.29
CA VAL A 36 10.57 3.09 23.75
C VAL A 36 11.84 2.98 22.90
N LEU A 37 11.74 3.11 21.57
CA LEU A 37 12.87 3.05 20.66
C LEU A 37 13.87 4.19 20.94
N THR A 38 13.38 5.41 21.18
CA THR A 38 14.22 6.55 21.52
C THR A 38 14.96 6.36 22.85
N GLU A 39 14.29 5.81 23.88
CA GLU A 39 14.96 5.48 25.15
C GLU A 39 15.97 4.33 25.02
N ILE A 40 15.69 3.30 24.20
CA ILE A 40 16.67 2.23 23.89
C ILE A 40 17.92 2.83 23.26
N ASN A 41 17.75 3.65 22.21
CA ASN A 41 18.87 4.30 21.52
C ASN A 41 19.68 5.20 22.46
N LYS A 42 19.03 5.90 23.38
CA LYS A 42 19.68 6.72 24.40
C LYS A 42 20.53 5.90 25.36
N ILE A 43 20.05 4.73 25.80
CA ILE A 43 20.84 3.85 26.67
C ILE A 43 22.00 3.22 25.89
N HIS A 44 21.78 2.78 24.65
CA HIS A 44 22.85 2.27 23.78
C HIS A 44 23.96 3.31 23.56
N LYS A 45 23.58 4.55 23.26
CA LYS A 45 24.54 5.65 23.10
C LYS A 45 25.33 5.91 24.38
N LYS A 46 24.67 5.89 25.54
CA LYS A 46 25.32 6.02 26.85
C LYS A 46 26.30 4.87 27.10
N LEU A 47 25.90 3.63 26.86
CA LEU A 47 26.78 2.45 27.00
C LEU A 47 27.99 2.54 26.08
N GLN A 48 27.81 3.02 24.84
CA GLN A 48 28.90 3.14 23.86
C GLN A 48 29.89 4.27 24.16
N THR A 49 29.45 5.34 24.85
CA THR A 49 30.31 6.46 25.28
C THR A 49 30.91 6.25 26.66
N THR A 50 30.66 5.10 27.30
CA THR A 50 31.13 4.79 28.64
C THR A 50 32.51 4.15 28.58
N GLN A 51 33.57 4.96 28.71
CA GLN A 51 34.94 4.47 28.89
C GLN A 51 35.34 4.34 30.37
N ASP A 52 34.55 4.90 31.30
CA ASP A 52 34.96 5.11 32.71
C ASP A 52 33.78 5.14 33.72
N MET A 53 32.69 4.40 33.48
CA MET A 53 31.64 4.25 34.52
C MET A 53 31.79 2.92 35.27
N GLY A 54 31.58 2.96 36.59
CA GLY A 54 31.69 1.78 37.45
C GLY A 54 30.69 0.69 37.08
N GLU A 55 31.11 -0.57 37.21
CA GLU A 55 30.41 -1.80 36.83
C GLU A 55 28.92 -1.83 37.25
N LYS A 56 28.59 -1.36 38.46
CA LYS A 56 27.20 -1.28 38.98
C LYS A 56 26.28 -0.35 38.18
N SER A 57 26.82 0.71 37.60
CA SER A 57 26.05 1.66 36.78
C SER A 57 25.76 1.10 35.39
N VAL A 58 26.69 0.31 34.85
CA VAL A 58 26.53 -0.43 33.60
C VAL A 58 25.45 -1.50 33.78
N ASP A 59 25.51 -2.28 34.85
CA ASP A 59 24.48 -3.27 35.20
C ASP A 59 23.08 -2.65 35.29
N THR A 60 22.97 -1.48 35.93
CA THR A 60 21.69 -0.75 36.04
C THR A 60 21.16 -0.34 34.66
N MET A 61 22.03 0.09 33.75
CA MET A 61 21.65 0.43 32.38
C MET A 61 21.24 -0.81 31.57
N LEU A 62 21.94 -1.94 31.72
CA LEU A 62 21.55 -3.20 31.07
C LEU A 62 20.19 -3.72 31.58
N LEU A 63 19.92 -3.61 32.88
CA LEU A 63 18.62 -3.98 33.45
C LEU A 63 17.50 -3.11 32.90
N LYS A 64 17.71 -1.79 32.80
CA LYS A 64 16.75 -0.87 32.18
C LYS A 64 16.58 -1.14 30.68
N LEU A 65 17.66 -1.51 29.99
CA LEU A 65 17.61 -1.87 28.58
C LEU A 65 16.79 -3.14 28.36
N ARG A 66 16.98 -4.16 29.20
CA ARG A 66 16.18 -5.39 29.19
C ARG A 66 14.69 -5.10 29.40
N SER A 67 14.34 -4.24 30.36
CA SER A 67 12.93 -3.89 30.59
C SER A 67 12.31 -3.13 29.42
N LEU A 68 13.08 -2.25 28.76
CA LEU A 68 12.63 -1.56 27.55
C LEU A 68 12.39 -2.53 26.39
N TYR A 69 13.27 -3.51 26.18
CA TYR A 69 13.06 -4.52 25.14
C TYR A 69 11.86 -5.43 25.42
N VAL A 70 11.64 -5.81 26.68
CA VAL A 70 10.43 -6.56 27.08
C VAL A 70 9.18 -5.72 26.78
N ARG A 71 9.17 -4.45 27.18
CA ARG A 71 8.06 -3.53 26.89
C ARG A 71 7.86 -3.32 25.38
N ALA A 72 8.93 -3.22 24.59
CA ALA A 72 8.84 -3.11 23.13
C ALA A 72 8.16 -4.34 22.51
N LYS A 73 8.50 -5.55 23.00
CA LYS A 73 7.86 -6.80 22.58
C LYS A 73 6.36 -6.80 22.91
N GLU A 74 5.99 -6.45 24.14
CA GLU A 74 4.59 -6.36 24.56
C GLU A 74 3.79 -5.34 23.72
N LEU A 75 4.36 -4.17 23.45
CA LEU A 75 3.74 -3.15 22.60
C LEU A 75 3.54 -3.65 21.16
N SER A 76 4.48 -4.43 20.63
CA SER A 76 4.37 -5.04 19.30
C SER A 76 3.28 -6.13 19.28
N GLU A 77 3.21 -6.98 20.29
CA GLU A 77 2.15 -7.99 20.42
C GLU A 77 0.76 -7.34 20.53
N ASN A 78 0.65 -6.24 21.28
CA ASN A 78 -0.57 -5.45 21.40
C ASN A 78 -0.97 -4.80 20.06
N GLU A 79 -0.01 -4.26 19.30
CA GLU A 79 -0.27 -3.69 17.97
C GLU A 79 -0.77 -4.75 16.98
N VAL A 80 -0.14 -5.93 16.98
CA VAL A 80 -0.56 -7.06 16.13
C VAL A 80 -1.98 -7.51 16.49
N SER A 81 -2.27 -7.65 17.79
CA SER A 81 -3.62 -7.97 18.28
C SER A 81 -4.65 -6.93 17.84
N ALA A 82 -4.34 -5.65 18.05
CA ALA A 82 -5.20 -4.53 17.68
C ALA A 82 -5.47 -4.46 16.17
N SER A 83 -4.44 -4.63 15.35
CA SER A 83 -4.52 -4.66 13.89
C SER A 83 -5.34 -5.85 13.41
N THR A 84 -5.12 -7.04 13.98
CA THR A 84 -5.86 -8.25 13.63
C THR A 84 -7.35 -8.12 13.92
N MET A 85 -7.70 -7.53 15.07
CA MET A 85 -9.10 -7.24 15.40
C MET A 85 -9.73 -6.24 14.42
N LEU A 86 -9.00 -5.18 14.05
CA LEU A 86 -9.49 -4.16 13.11
C LEU A 86 -9.72 -4.75 11.72
N MET A 87 -8.78 -5.59 11.24
CA MET A 87 -8.91 -6.30 9.97
C MET A 87 -10.15 -7.21 9.97
N ALA A 88 -10.35 -7.99 11.03
CA ALA A 88 -11.53 -8.85 11.15
C ALA A 88 -12.85 -8.06 11.13
N GLN A 89 -12.89 -6.87 11.72
CA GLN A 89 -14.07 -5.98 11.66
C GLN A 89 -14.28 -5.39 10.26
N LEU A 90 -13.21 -5.04 9.54
CA LEU A 90 -13.29 -4.56 8.16
C LEU A 90 -13.74 -5.66 7.18
N ASP A 91 -13.28 -6.89 7.36
CA ASP A 91 -13.74 -8.04 6.58
C ASP A 91 -15.22 -8.34 6.83
N ALA A 92 -15.66 -8.23 8.08
CA ALA A 92 -17.07 -8.36 8.43
C ALA A 92 -17.96 -7.29 7.76
N LEU A 93 -17.48 -6.05 7.65
CA LEU A 93 -18.16 -4.98 6.89
C LEU A 93 -18.22 -5.30 5.39
N SER A 94 -17.10 -5.76 4.82
CA SER A 94 -17.00 -6.13 3.41
C SER A 94 -18.02 -7.22 3.04
N HIS A 95 -18.22 -8.20 3.91
CA HIS A 95 -19.20 -9.27 3.71
C HIS A 95 -20.65 -8.87 4.04
N ALA A 96 -20.87 -7.94 4.98
CA ALA A 96 -22.20 -7.42 5.29
C ALA A 96 -22.81 -6.56 4.16
N GLY A 97 -21.98 -5.91 3.35
CA GLY A 97 -22.38 -5.08 2.20
C GLY A 97 -23.05 -5.83 1.03
N MET A 98 -23.02 -7.16 1.00
CA MET A 98 -23.54 -7.96 -0.11
C MET A 98 -24.98 -8.50 0.08
N SER A 99 -25.70 -8.17 1.17
CA SER A 99 -26.96 -8.90 1.49
C SER A 99 -28.25 -8.08 1.70
N ALA A 100 -28.27 -6.74 1.60
CA ALA A 100 -29.42 -5.98 2.13
C ALA A 100 -30.35 -5.25 1.13
N THR A 101 -29.97 -4.93 -0.12
CA THR A 101 -30.81 -3.99 -0.91
C THR A 101 -30.94 -4.31 -2.40
N GLN A 102 -31.43 -5.50 -2.78
CA GLN A 102 -32.17 -5.69 -4.05
C GLN A 102 -33.15 -6.88 -3.94
N ARG A 103 -34.15 -6.78 -3.06
CA ARG A 103 -35.38 -7.60 -3.18
C ARG A 103 -36.60 -6.73 -2.95
N LYS A 104 -37.15 -6.15 -4.02
CA LYS A 104 -38.60 -6.11 -4.29
C LYS A 104 -38.86 -5.48 -5.68
N LYS A 105 -39.33 -6.36 -6.58
CA LYS A 105 -40.19 -6.13 -7.74
C LYS A 105 -39.79 -5.03 -8.73
N ILE A 106 -39.30 -5.45 -9.90
CA ILE A 106 -40.02 -5.23 -11.17
C ILE A 106 -39.79 -6.49 -12.03
N GLU A 107 -40.92 -7.04 -12.43
CA GLU A 107 -41.12 -8.16 -13.35
C GLU A 107 -40.76 -7.73 -14.79
N VAL A 108 -40.51 -8.71 -15.66
CA VAL A 108 -40.38 -8.60 -17.14
C VAL A 108 -39.00 -8.20 -17.67
N SER A 109 -38.18 -9.21 -17.98
CA SER A 109 -37.91 -9.67 -19.36
C SER A 109 -36.63 -10.52 -19.40
N GLU A 110 -36.82 -11.82 -19.65
CA GLU A 110 -35.74 -12.75 -19.94
C GLU A 110 -35.04 -12.39 -21.26
N GLN A 111 -33.72 -12.22 -21.26
CA GLN A 111 -32.87 -12.71 -22.34
C GLN A 111 -31.36 -12.59 -22.03
N LYS A 112 -30.73 -13.77 -21.97
CA LYS A 112 -29.36 -14.09 -22.45
C LYS A 112 -28.13 -13.53 -21.71
N LYS A 113 -27.32 -14.49 -21.27
CA LYS A 113 -25.83 -14.59 -21.30
C LYS A 113 -25.03 -14.28 -20.01
N LYS A 114 -24.52 -15.38 -19.43
CA LYS A 114 -23.12 -15.67 -19.03
C LYS A 114 -22.28 -14.59 -18.28
N ARG A 115 -21.86 -14.96 -17.06
CA ARG A 115 -20.48 -14.91 -16.47
C ARG A 115 -19.94 -13.58 -15.89
N MET A 116 -19.53 -13.64 -14.61
CA MET A 116 -18.65 -12.70 -13.83
C MET A 116 -19.26 -11.31 -13.56
N LYS A 117 -18.97 -10.56 -12.48
CA LYS A 117 -17.70 -10.36 -11.75
C LYS A 117 -17.99 -9.70 -10.39
N SER A 118 -17.16 -10.01 -9.38
CA SER A 118 -17.00 -9.28 -8.12
C SER A 118 -16.44 -7.88 -8.40
N ASP A 119 -17.16 -6.86 -7.95
CA ASP A 119 -16.78 -5.45 -8.00
C ASP A 119 -15.98 -5.12 -6.72
N MET A 120 -14.65 -5.15 -6.81
CA MET A 120 -13.78 -4.49 -5.83
C MET A 120 -13.31 -3.20 -6.48
N ASP A 121 -13.66 -2.08 -5.83
CA ASP A 121 -13.30 -0.71 -6.15
C ASP A 121 -11.76 -0.56 -6.10
N VAL A 122 -11.10 -0.94 -7.19
CA VAL A 122 -9.83 -0.33 -7.58
C VAL A 122 -10.21 1.04 -8.12
N SER A 123 -10.26 2.01 -7.22
CA SER A 123 -10.30 3.42 -7.55
C SER A 123 -9.22 3.74 -8.58
N ARG A 124 -9.65 3.73 -9.83
CA ARG A 124 -9.13 4.48 -10.96
C ARG A 124 -7.61 4.52 -11.04
N VAL A 125 -7.01 3.35 -11.34
CA VAL A 125 -5.94 3.31 -12.35
C VAL A 125 -6.39 4.15 -13.55
N PRO A 126 -5.49 4.87 -14.25
CA PRO A 126 -5.86 5.72 -15.38
C PRO A 126 -6.88 4.97 -16.24
N SER A 127 -8.08 5.55 -16.35
CA SER A 127 -9.29 4.87 -16.85
C SER A 127 -8.91 3.96 -18.01
N ALA A 128 -9.36 2.71 -18.04
CA ALA A 128 -9.03 1.74 -19.10
C ALA A 128 -9.15 2.30 -20.53
N ALA A 129 -9.96 3.35 -20.71
CA ALA A 129 -10.01 4.20 -21.90
C ALA A 129 -8.65 4.82 -22.31
N ILE A 130 -7.87 5.41 -21.39
CA ILE A 130 -6.53 5.96 -21.68
C ILE A 130 -5.58 4.82 -22.06
N ARG A 131 -5.66 3.68 -21.37
CA ARG A 131 -4.82 2.50 -21.70
C ARG A 131 -5.14 1.89 -23.06
N SER A 132 -6.40 1.94 -23.50
CA SER A 132 -6.83 1.41 -24.81
C SER A 132 -6.42 2.27 -26.02
N GLN A 133 -6.08 3.55 -25.79
CA GLN A 133 -5.75 4.50 -26.85
C GLN A 133 -4.24 4.60 -27.10
N ILE A 134 -3.41 4.01 -26.24
CA ILE A 134 -1.96 4.04 -26.36
C ILE A 134 -1.52 2.92 -27.28
N ASP A 135 -0.88 3.29 -28.39
CA ASP A 135 -0.30 2.32 -29.30
C ASP A 135 0.87 1.58 -28.61
N PRO A 136 0.85 0.24 -28.52
CA PRO A 136 1.88 -0.53 -27.83
C PRO A 136 3.29 -0.30 -28.41
N THR A 137 3.39 -0.10 -29.73
CA THR A 137 4.68 0.12 -30.38
C THR A 137 5.24 1.50 -30.10
N SER A 138 4.37 2.46 -29.77
CA SER A 138 4.79 3.81 -29.35
C SER A 138 5.50 3.86 -27.99
N LEU A 139 5.45 2.76 -27.22
CA LEU A 139 6.16 2.63 -25.95
C LEU A 139 7.59 2.09 -26.12
N ILE A 140 7.95 1.56 -27.30
CA ILE A 140 9.29 1.03 -27.55
C ILE A 140 10.32 2.17 -27.41
N GLY A 141 11.33 1.95 -26.57
CA GLY A 141 12.34 2.92 -26.18
C GLY A 141 11.93 3.87 -25.05
N GLU A 142 10.65 3.88 -24.64
CA GLU A 142 10.17 4.67 -23.51
C GLU A 142 10.38 3.93 -22.18
N GLN A 143 10.56 4.71 -21.11
CA GLN A 143 10.55 4.18 -19.75
C GLN A 143 9.11 4.02 -19.26
N VAL A 144 8.84 2.88 -18.64
CA VAL A 144 7.52 2.51 -18.12
C VAL A 144 7.69 1.85 -16.75
N ALA A 145 6.64 1.86 -15.94
CA ALA A 145 6.61 1.05 -14.72
C ALA A 145 6.08 -0.35 -15.07
N ALA A 146 6.82 -1.39 -14.71
CA ALA A 146 6.51 -2.77 -15.02
C ALA A 146 6.40 -3.62 -13.76
N ARG A 147 5.35 -4.43 -13.69
CA ARG A 147 5.17 -5.43 -12.63
C ARG A 147 5.84 -6.73 -13.05
N VAL A 148 6.90 -7.13 -12.33
CA VAL A 148 7.72 -8.31 -12.65
C VAL A 148 7.18 -9.60 -12.00
N THR A 149 6.43 -9.47 -10.90
CA THR A 149 5.88 -10.60 -10.13
C THR A 149 4.36 -10.78 -10.35
N GLU A 150 3.89 -12.02 -10.42
CA GLU A 150 2.45 -12.34 -10.48
C GLU A 150 1.82 -12.50 -9.08
N ASP A 151 2.63 -12.68 -8.03
CA ASP A 151 2.16 -12.78 -6.65
C ASP A 151 1.52 -11.49 -6.16
N ALA A 152 0.25 -11.60 -5.74
CA ALA A 152 -0.52 -10.47 -5.22
C ALA A 152 0.06 -9.91 -3.91
N GLU A 153 0.77 -10.73 -3.14
CA GLU A 153 1.35 -10.36 -1.84
C GLU A 153 2.73 -9.70 -1.95
N LYS A 154 3.45 -9.91 -3.05
CA LYS A 154 4.74 -9.27 -3.38
C LYS A 154 4.63 -8.61 -4.75
N THR A 155 3.90 -7.51 -4.83
CA THR A 155 3.80 -6.75 -6.08
C THR A 155 5.03 -5.86 -6.24
N GLU A 156 6.03 -6.34 -6.97
CA GLU A 156 7.27 -5.60 -7.23
C GLU A 156 7.17 -4.89 -8.59
N TRP A 157 7.32 -3.56 -8.56
CA TRP A 157 7.27 -2.69 -9.72
C TRP A 157 8.64 -2.10 -9.98
N PHE A 158 9.07 -2.06 -11.23
CA PHE A 158 10.35 -1.49 -11.64
C PHE A 158 10.17 -0.48 -12.76
N VAL A 159 11.01 0.55 -12.77
CA VAL A 159 11.18 1.45 -13.90
C VAL A 159 12.04 0.73 -14.92
N VAL A 160 11.44 0.35 -16.04
CA VAL A 160 12.11 -0.42 -17.08
C VAL A 160 11.99 0.29 -18.41
N LYS A 161 12.92 0.03 -19.31
CA LYS A 161 12.89 0.49 -20.69
C LYS A 161 12.27 -0.57 -21.58
N VAL A 162 11.27 -0.20 -22.37
CA VAL A 162 10.70 -1.13 -23.35
C VAL A 162 11.66 -1.28 -24.52
N MET A 163 12.05 -2.51 -24.82
CA MET A 163 12.97 -2.82 -25.92
C MET A 163 12.23 -3.27 -27.16
N ASN A 164 11.20 -4.08 -26.99
CA ASN A 164 10.42 -4.64 -28.10
C ASN A 164 8.98 -4.95 -27.66
N PHE A 165 8.08 -5.05 -28.62
CA PHE A 165 6.71 -5.50 -28.40
C PHE A 165 6.34 -6.59 -29.39
N ASP A 166 6.01 -7.77 -28.87
CA ASP A 166 5.47 -8.87 -29.65
C ASP A 166 3.96 -8.68 -29.84
N ARG A 167 3.56 -8.34 -31.06
CA ARG A 167 2.15 -8.10 -31.40
C ARG A 167 1.31 -9.38 -31.40
N GLU A 168 1.94 -10.54 -31.63
CA GLU A 168 1.25 -11.83 -31.66
C GLU A 168 0.97 -12.33 -30.25
N ALA A 169 1.99 -12.27 -29.36
CA ALA A 169 1.86 -12.67 -27.96
C ALA A 169 1.26 -11.58 -27.05
N LYS A 170 1.22 -10.32 -27.50
CA LYS A 170 0.87 -9.11 -26.69
C LYS A 170 1.79 -8.93 -25.47
N GLU A 171 3.05 -9.27 -25.65
CA GLU A 171 4.09 -9.21 -24.63
C GLU A 171 5.10 -8.11 -24.95
N PHE A 172 5.53 -7.39 -23.92
CA PHE A 172 6.62 -6.44 -23.97
C PHE A 172 7.89 -7.11 -23.50
N GLU A 173 8.96 -6.96 -24.27
CA GLU A 173 10.32 -7.19 -23.81
C GLU A 173 10.82 -5.89 -23.19
N VAL A 174 11.09 -5.92 -21.89
CA VAL A 174 11.54 -4.76 -21.12
C VAL A 174 12.87 -5.05 -20.43
N LEU A 175 13.62 -4.00 -20.15
CA LEU A 175 14.97 -4.07 -19.60
C LEU A 175 15.09 -3.13 -18.39
N ASP A 176 15.53 -3.67 -17.26
CA ASP A 176 15.79 -2.92 -16.02
C ASP A 176 17.26 -2.46 -16.01
N GLU A 177 17.48 -1.15 -16.11
CA GLU A 177 18.80 -0.52 -16.04
C GLU A 177 18.99 0.03 -14.61
N GLU A 178 19.40 -0.82 -13.66
CA GLU A 178 19.68 -0.37 -12.29
C GLU A 178 20.97 0.51 -12.30
N PRO A 179 20.89 1.78 -11.89
CA PRO A 179 22.03 2.70 -11.98
C PRO A 179 23.05 2.39 -10.89
N GLY A 180 24.06 1.59 -11.21
CA GLY A 180 25.17 1.26 -10.30
C GLY A 180 25.57 -0.21 -10.27
N ASP A 181 24.89 -1.06 -11.05
CA ASP A 181 25.19 -2.49 -11.13
C ASP A 181 26.05 -2.77 -12.38
N ASP A 182 27.25 -3.35 -12.18
CA ASP A 182 28.13 -3.84 -13.26
C ASP A 182 27.63 -5.19 -13.85
N GLU A 183 26.50 -5.72 -13.35
CA GLU A 183 25.85 -6.92 -13.91
C GLU A 183 25.06 -6.63 -15.20
N GLU A 184 24.86 -7.68 -16.00
CA GLU A 184 24.09 -7.58 -17.24
C GLU A 184 22.65 -7.12 -16.97
N PRO A 185 22.10 -6.21 -17.79
CA PRO A 185 20.77 -5.67 -17.57
C PRO A 185 19.69 -6.76 -17.63
N LYS A 186 18.83 -6.80 -16.61
CA LYS A 186 17.80 -7.83 -16.45
C LYS A 186 16.68 -7.62 -17.47
N LYS A 187 16.41 -8.64 -18.29
CA LYS A 187 15.37 -8.63 -19.32
C LYS A 187 14.13 -9.40 -18.86
N TYR A 188 12.96 -8.81 -19.04
CA TYR A 188 11.67 -9.41 -18.69
C TYR A 188 10.72 -9.42 -19.88
N LYS A 189 9.90 -10.46 -19.98
CA LYS A 189 8.78 -10.54 -20.93
C LYS A 189 7.47 -10.42 -20.15
N LEU A 190 6.72 -9.36 -20.37
CA LEU A 190 5.55 -9.01 -19.57
C LEU A 190 4.35 -8.68 -20.44
N HIS A 191 3.17 -9.16 -20.07
CA HIS A 191 1.94 -8.80 -20.77
C HIS A 191 1.66 -7.29 -20.63
N MET A 192 0.98 -6.70 -21.62
CA MET A 192 0.52 -5.28 -21.58
C MET A 192 -0.20 -4.91 -20.27
N SER A 193 -0.85 -5.89 -19.62
CA SER A 193 -1.52 -5.70 -18.33
C SER A 193 -0.59 -5.27 -17.19
N HIS A 194 0.70 -5.59 -17.27
CA HIS A 194 1.71 -5.33 -16.25
C HIS A 194 2.52 -4.05 -16.51
N ILE A 195 2.18 -3.28 -17.55
CA ILE A 195 2.92 -2.07 -17.95
C ILE A 195 2.09 -0.81 -17.69
N ILE A 196 2.65 0.14 -16.94
CA ILE A 196 2.10 1.47 -16.71
C ILE A 196 2.98 2.49 -17.45
N PRO A 197 2.49 3.08 -18.56
CA PRO A 197 3.25 4.08 -19.30
C PRO A 197 3.31 5.40 -18.54
N PHE A 198 4.46 6.06 -18.59
CA PHE A 198 4.61 7.39 -18.01
C PHE A 198 4.02 8.49 -18.91
N PRO A 199 3.53 9.60 -18.33
CA PRO A 199 3.05 10.74 -19.12
C PRO A 199 4.16 11.29 -20.03
N LYS A 200 3.83 11.60 -21.29
CA LYS A 200 4.79 12.21 -22.21
C LYS A 200 5.11 13.63 -21.77
N LYS A 201 6.38 14.03 -21.88
CA LYS A 201 6.92 15.33 -21.43
C LYS A 201 6.21 16.56 -22.02
N GLY A 202 5.45 16.41 -23.11
CA GLY A 202 4.65 17.47 -23.73
C GLY A 202 3.28 17.75 -23.09
N ASP A 203 2.80 16.88 -22.20
CA ASP A 203 1.46 16.96 -21.59
C ASP A 203 1.50 17.30 -20.08
N LEU A 204 2.68 17.70 -19.59
CA LEU A 204 2.91 18.05 -18.17
C LEU A 204 2.08 19.25 -17.70
N SER A 205 1.50 20.03 -18.63
CA SER A 205 0.59 21.13 -18.29
C SER A 205 -0.79 20.64 -17.85
N ASN A 206 -1.15 19.39 -18.13
CA ASN A 206 -2.47 18.83 -17.84
C ASN A 206 -2.43 17.69 -16.81
N THR A 207 -1.23 17.31 -16.34
CA THR A 207 -1.08 16.35 -15.24
C THR A 207 -1.49 17.03 -13.94
N SER A 208 -2.72 16.76 -13.50
CA SER A 208 -3.21 17.19 -12.19
C SER A 208 -2.33 16.59 -11.09
N ASP A 209 -1.87 17.42 -10.15
CA ASP A 209 -1.15 16.92 -8.98
C ASP A 209 -2.03 15.91 -8.21
N TYR A 210 -1.41 14.83 -7.72
CA TYR A 210 -2.11 13.87 -6.88
C TYR A 210 -2.50 14.55 -5.56
N PRO A 211 -3.78 14.49 -5.13
CA PRO A 211 -4.17 15.09 -3.86
C PRO A 211 -3.57 14.34 -2.67
N ALA A 212 -3.37 15.06 -1.56
CA ALA A 212 -2.93 14.46 -0.30
C ALA A 212 -3.86 13.31 0.13
N GLY A 213 -3.28 12.27 0.72
CA GLY A 213 -3.97 11.05 1.12
C GLY A 213 -4.15 10.02 0.01
N LYS A 214 -3.76 10.30 -1.24
CA LYS A 214 -3.80 9.29 -2.31
C LYS A 214 -2.62 8.34 -2.23
N HIS A 215 -2.88 7.07 -2.53
CA HIS A 215 -1.84 6.07 -2.72
C HIS A 215 -1.29 6.15 -4.14
N VAL A 216 0.03 6.13 -4.25
CA VAL A 216 0.78 6.17 -5.52
C VAL A 216 1.88 5.13 -5.48
N LEU A 217 2.40 4.78 -6.65
CA LEU A 217 3.68 4.08 -6.77
C LEU A 217 4.76 5.14 -6.96
N ALA A 218 5.77 5.12 -6.10
CA ALA A 218 6.87 6.08 -6.10
C ALA A 218 8.21 5.37 -6.13
N VAL A 219 9.14 5.91 -6.90
CA VAL A 219 10.52 5.41 -6.98
C VAL A 219 11.25 5.79 -5.69
N TYR A 220 11.93 4.83 -5.06
CA TYR A 220 12.80 5.15 -3.94
C TYR A 220 14.12 5.77 -4.46
N PRO A 221 14.62 6.86 -3.84
CA PRO A 221 15.84 7.53 -4.31
C PRO A 221 17.02 6.57 -4.48
N GLY A 222 17.65 6.59 -5.65
CA GLY A 222 18.79 5.72 -5.96
C GLY A 222 18.43 4.29 -6.37
N THR A 223 17.15 3.98 -6.61
CA THR A 223 16.69 2.65 -7.08
C THR A 223 15.82 2.78 -8.32
N THR A 224 15.63 1.69 -9.07
CA THR A 224 14.63 1.59 -10.15
C THR A 224 13.30 1.02 -9.66
N ALA A 225 13.21 0.56 -8.42
CA ALA A 225 12.00 -0.02 -7.86
C ALA A 225 10.97 1.05 -7.45
N LEU A 226 9.69 0.76 -7.71
CA LEU A 226 8.55 1.55 -7.26
C LEU A 226 7.86 0.88 -6.08
N TYR A 227 7.61 1.67 -5.04
CA TYR A 227 6.95 1.24 -3.81
C TYR A 227 5.62 1.98 -3.62
N LYS A 228 4.69 1.33 -2.92
CA LYS A 228 3.44 1.97 -2.50
C LYS A 228 3.76 3.09 -1.50
N ALA A 229 3.35 4.30 -1.83
CA ALA A 229 3.49 5.50 -1.01
C ALA A 229 2.15 6.23 -0.85
N THR A 230 2.05 7.07 0.18
CA THR A 230 0.91 7.96 0.39
C THR A 230 1.37 9.40 0.20
N VAL A 231 0.64 10.17 -0.61
CA VAL A 231 0.94 11.58 -0.85
C VAL A 231 0.63 12.38 0.42
N VAL A 232 1.65 13.00 1.03
CA VAL A 232 1.49 13.78 2.29
C VAL A 232 1.36 15.29 2.06
N GLN A 233 1.93 15.83 0.98
CA GLN A 233 1.89 17.26 0.68
C GLN A 233 2.05 17.50 -0.83
N ASN A 234 1.23 18.40 -1.40
CA ASN A 234 1.44 18.87 -2.77
C ASN A 234 2.51 19.95 -2.71
N HIS A 235 3.65 19.73 -3.37
CA HIS A 235 4.64 20.78 -3.54
C HIS A 235 4.04 21.87 -4.44
N LEU A 236 3.55 22.95 -3.82
CA LEU A 236 3.47 24.25 -4.47
C LEU A 236 4.85 24.51 -5.07
N ARG A 237 4.95 24.55 -6.40
CA ARG A 237 6.17 24.97 -7.09
C ARG A 237 6.44 26.42 -6.67
N LYS A 238 7.26 26.64 -5.65
CA LYS A 238 7.89 27.95 -5.42
C LYS A 238 8.82 28.16 -6.61
N LEU A 239 8.34 28.91 -7.59
CA LEU A 239 9.18 29.57 -8.58
C LEU A 239 10.12 30.48 -7.80
N PHE A 240 11.32 30.00 -7.50
CA PHE A 240 12.43 30.87 -7.15
C PHE A 240 12.84 31.57 -8.43
N ALA A 241 12.21 32.71 -8.71
CA ALA A 241 12.76 33.71 -9.61
C ALA A 241 13.97 34.31 -8.90
N GLY A 242 15.16 33.97 -9.39
CA GLY A 242 16.37 34.68 -9.01
C GLY A 242 16.30 36.13 -9.47
N VAL A 243 16.66 37.03 -8.56
CA VAL A 243 17.18 38.38 -8.83
C VAL A 243 18.44 38.52 -8.00
#